data_AF-A0A8X6G448-F1
#
_entry.id   AF-A0A8X6G448-F1
#
_cell.length_a   1.000
_cell.length_b   1.000
_cell.length_c   1.000
_cell.angle_alpha   90.00
_cell.angle_beta   90.00
_cell.angle_gamma   90.00
#
_symmetry.space_group_name_H-M   'P 1'
#
loop_
_entity.id
_entity.type
_entity.pdbx_description
1 polymer ?
#
loop_
_entity_poly.entity_id
_entity_poly.type
_entity_poly.pdbx_seq_one_letter_code
_entity_poly.pdbx_strand_id
1 'polypeptide(L)'
;MTDGSKEEFECPVAIEFYNKIMESVELADQMANVYELDRKSCKWWKNVFFCPLMSTVVNSWIAYCELKHRKTPLFDFIVPHAETLMASGKLNALYQRRRRTESPSKTSRN
;
A
#
# COMPACT_ATOMS: atom_id res chain seq x y z
N MET A 1 -40.16 -29.49 25.52
CA MET A 1 -38.81 -29.07 25.92
C MET A 1 -37.83 -29.86 25.08
N THR A 2 -37.17 -29.24 24.11
CA THR A 2 -36.04 -29.86 23.41
C THR A 2 -34.87 -29.87 24.37
N ASP A 3 -34.30 -31.05 24.59
CA ASP A 3 -33.10 -31.22 25.42
C ASP A 3 -31.98 -30.35 24.85
N GLY A 4 -31.40 -29.47 25.67
CA GLY A 4 -30.40 -28.49 25.26
C GLY A 4 -29.00 -29.09 25.07
N SER A 5 -28.94 -30.40 24.81
CA SER A 5 -27.71 -31.15 24.62
C SER A 5 -27.00 -30.68 23.35
N LYS A 6 -25.72 -30.30 23.51
CA LYS A 6 -24.84 -29.92 22.41
C LYS A 6 -24.01 -31.15 22.06
N GLU A 7 -24.16 -31.64 20.83
CA GLU A 7 -23.26 -32.65 20.27
C GLU A 7 -22.10 -31.93 19.56
N GLU A 8 -20.88 -32.32 19.89
CA GLU A 8 -19.68 -31.87 19.19
C GLU A 8 -19.42 -32.79 17.99
N PHE A 9 -19.25 -32.18 16.81
CA PHE A 9 -18.91 -32.86 15.58
C PHE A 9 -17.54 -32.41 15.09
N GLU A 10 -16.77 -33.33 14.50
CA GLU A 10 -15.56 -32.95 13.78
C GLU A 10 -15.90 -32.07 12.59
N CYS A 11 -15.18 -30.95 12.44
CA CYS A 11 -15.35 -30.05 11.32
C CYS A 11 -14.98 -30.78 10.02
N PRO A 12 -15.87 -30.85 9.01
CA PRO A 12 -15.52 -31.41 7.71
C PRO A 12 -14.31 -30.69 7.11
N VAL A 13 -13.38 -31.46 6.52
CA VAL A 13 -12.15 -30.94 5.89
C VAL A 13 -12.44 -29.82 4.88
N ALA A 14 -13.56 -29.91 4.15
CA ALA A 14 -13.97 -28.88 3.20
C ALA A 14 -14.28 -27.53 3.86
N ILE A 15 -14.89 -27.55 5.06
CA ILE A 15 -15.23 -26.35 5.82
C ILE A 15 -13.96 -25.75 6.43
N GLU A 16 -13.06 -26.59 6.96
CA GLU A 16 -11.77 -26.15 7.47
C GLU A 16 -10.93 -25.45 6.39
N PHE A 17 -10.85 -26.06 5.20
CA PHE A 17 -10.15 -25.49 4.05
C PHE A 17 -10.75 -24.14 3.62
N TYR A 18 -12.07 -24.06 3.55
CA TYR A 18 -12.77 -22.81 3.23
C TYR A 18 -12.44 -21.72 4.23
N ASN A 19 -12.59 -21.98 5.53
CA ASN A 19 -12.33 -21.01 6.59
C ASN A 19 -10.89 -20.51 6.56
N LYS A 20 -9.94 -21.37 6.21
CA LYS A 20 -8.51 -21.00 6.11
C LYS A 20 -8.21 -20.01 4.98
N ILE A 21 -8.95 -20.07 3.87
CA ILE A 21 -8.66 -19.27 2.66
C ILE A 21 -9.61 -18.09 2.51
N MET A 22 -10.85 -18.21 3.00
CA MET A 22 -11.89 -17.20 2.85
C MET A 22 -11.39 -15.82 3.27
N GLU A 23 -10.75 -15.73 4.43
CA GLU A 23 -10.31 -14.47 5.04
C GLU A 23 -9.17 -13.76 4.30
N SER A 24 -8.60 -14.37 3.25
CA SER A 24 -7.46 -13.81 2.54
C SER A 24 -7.78 -12.48 1.83
N VAL A 25 -8.99 -12.35 1.30
CA VAL A 25 -9.43 -11.14 0.60
C VAL A 25 -9.69 -10.01 1.60
N GLU A 26 -10.42 -10.31 2.68
CA GLU A 26 -10.69 -9.37 3.76
C GLU A 26 -9.40 -8.92 4.44
N LEU A 27 -8.43 -9.83 4.64
CA LEU A 27 -7.14 -9.49 5.20
C LEU A 27 -6.35 -8.54 4.30
N ALA A 28 -6.35 -8.78 2.98
CA ALA A 28 -5.68 -7.89 2.03
C ALA A 28 -6.30 -6.49 2.03
N ASP A 29 -7.63 -6.40 2.04
CA ASP A 29 -8.36 -5.13 2.13
C ASP A 29 -8.08 -4.41 3.46
N GLN A 30 -8.13 -5.15 4.57
CA GLN A 30 -7.80 -4.62 5.89
C GLN A 30 -6.38 -4.04 5.91
N MET A 31 -5.39 -4.76 5.37
CA MET A 31 -4.00 -4.27 5.33
C MET A 31 -3.83 -3.03 4.46
N ALA A 32 -4.53 -2.94 3.33
CA ALA A 32 -4.53 -1.75 2.49
C ALA A 32 -5.15 -0.53 3.20
N ASN A 33 -6.15 -0.76 4.05
CA ASN A 33 -6.88 0.27 4.78
C ASN A 33 -6.23 0.68 6.13
N VAL A 34 -5.30 -0.10 6.69
CA VAL A 34 -4.58 0.26 7.94
C VAL A 34 -3.85 1.61 7.84
N TYR A 35 -3.26 1.91 6.68
CA TYR A 35 -2.62 3.19 6.39
C TYR A 35 -3.36 3.91 5.25
N GLU A 36 -4.69 3.91 5.30
CA GLU A 36 -5.51 4.51 4.27
C GLU A 36 -5.05 5.95 3.99
N LEU A 37 -4.79 6.22 2.72
CA LEU A 37 -4.51 7.57 2.24
C LEU A 37 -5.82 8.33 2.05
N ASP A 38 -6.70 8.34 3.07
CA ASP A 38 -7.98 9.02 3.00
C ASP A 38 -7.75 10.54 3.09
N ARG A 39 -7.47 11.11 1.93
CA ARG A 39 -7.56 12.55 1.71
C ARG A 39 -8.97 12.85 1.27
N LYS A 40 -9.77 13.43 2.17
CA LYS A 40 -11.06 14.07 1.84
C LYS A 40 -10.93 14.84 0.54
N SER A 41 -11.58 14.34 -0.50
CA SER A 41 -11.44 14.85 -1.86
C SER A 41 -12.75 14.73 -2.60
N CYS A 42 -13.22 15.83 -3.19
CA CYS A 42 -14.42 15.85 -4.03
C CYS A 42 -14.24 15.11 -5.38
N LYS A 43 -13.11 14.44 -5.59
CA LYS A 43 -12.74 13.76 -6.84
C LYS A 43 -12.69 12.26 -6.62
N TRP A 44 -13.71 11.55 -7.10
CA TRP A 44 -13.89 10.10 -6.95
C TRP A 44 -12.69 9.27 -7.44
N TRP A 45 -11.98 9.73 -8.49
CA TRP A 45 -10.85 9.00 -9.06
C TRP A 45 -9.68 8.84 -8.10
N LYS A 46 -9.56 9.71 -7.07
CA LYS A 46 -8.48 9.59 -6.10
C LYS A 46 -8.57 8.29 -5.30
N ASN A 47 -9.79 7.87 -4.95
CA ASN A 47 -10.00 6.61 -4.23
C ASN A 47 -9.60 5.42 -5.12
N VAL A 48 -9.94 5.49 -6.41
CA VAL A 48 -9.54 4.48 -7.41
C VAL A 48 -8.02 4.44 -7.61
N PHE A 49 -7.31 5.56 -7.41
CA PHE A 49 -5.86 5.60 -7.52
C PHE A 49 -5.13 5.12 -6.26
N PHE A 50 -5.57 5.57 -5.08
CA PHE A 50 -4.84 5.30 -3.83
C PHE A 50 -5.04 3.87 -3.33
N CYS A 51 -6.19 3.25 -3.57
CA CYS A 51 -6.46 1.86 -3.22
C CYS A 51 -5.42 0.87 -3.82
N PRO A 52 -5.20 0.82 -5.15
CA PRO A 52 -4.18 -0.07 -5.73
C PRO A 52 -2.76 0.37 -5.41
N LEU A 53 -2.51 1.67 -5.15
CA LEU A 53 -1.21 2.15 -4.70
C LEU A 53 -0.85 1.54 -3.34
N MET A 54 -1.76 1.59 -2.37
CA MET A 54 -1.55 0.99 -1.04
C MET A 54 -1.41 -0.52 -1.13
N SER A 55 -2.21 -1.18 -1.98
CA SER A 55 -2.06 -2.62 -2.25
C SER A 55 -0.67 -2.96 -2.78
N THR A 56 -0.11 -2.14 -3.69
CA THR A 56 1.26 -2.32 -4.20
C THR A 56 2.31 -2.15 -3.10
N VAL A 57 2.12 -1.17 -2.22
CA VAL A 57 3.01 -0.96 -1.06
C VAL A 57 3.00 -2.16 -0.13
N VAL A 58 1.82 -2.67 0.24
CA VAL A 58 1.68 -3.88 1.08
C VAL A 58 2.33 -5.09 0.40
N ASN A 59 2.09 -5.30 -0.89
CA ASN A 59 2.70 -6.40 -1.64
C ASN A 59 4.23 -6.30 -1.68
N SER A 60 4.78 -5.10 -1.86
CA SER A 60 6.22 -4.88 -1.82
C SER A 60 6.83 -5.14 -0.43
N TRP A 61 6.09 -4.82 0.63
CA TRP A 61 6.49 -5.13 2.01
C TRP A 61 6.47 -6.63 2.29
N ILE A 62 5.46 -7.36 1.82
CA ILE A 62 5.39 -8.83 1.93
C ILE A 62 6.62 -9.44 1.23
N ALA A 63 6.87 -9.05 -0.02
CA ALA A 63 8.03 -9.53 -0.78
C ALA A 63 9.36 -9.21 -0.07
N TYR A 64 9.50 -8.01 0.51
CA TYR A 64 10.67 -7.64 1.30
C TYR A 64 10.84 -8.55 2.53
N CYS A 65 9.77 -8.81 3.28
CA CYS A 65 9.81 -9.68 4.45
C CYS A 65 10.17 -11.13 4.10
N GLU A 66 9.63 -11.63 2.98
CA GLU A 66 9.96 -12.96 2.45
C GLU A 66 11.43 -13.06 2.04
N LEU A 67 11.92 -12.09 1.26
CA LEU A 67 13.32 -12.05 0.80
C LEU A 67 14.33 -11.90 1.94
N LYS A 68 13.97 -11.20 3.01
CA LYS A 68 14.84 -10.97 4.18
C LYS A 68 14.65 -12.00 5.28
N HIS A 69 13.68 -12.92 5.14
CA HIS A 69 13.27 -13.86 6.20
C HIS A 69 13.07 -13.18 7.56
N ARG A 70 12.60 -11.93 7.56
CA ARG A 70 12.42 -11.10 8.74
C ARG A 70 11.11 -10.36 8.63
N LYS A 71 10.30 -10.44 9.68
CA LYS A 71 9.09 -9.63 9.81
C LYS A 71 9.48 -8.25 10.34
N THR A 72 9.30 -7.23 9.52
CA THR A 72 9.40 -5.83 9.94
C THR A 72 8.00 -5.23 9.95
N PRO A 73 7.62 -4.40 10.94
CA PRO A 73 6.34 -3.69 10.90
C PRO A 73 6.16 -2.91 9.59
N LEU A 74 4.93 -2.86 9.07
CA LEU A 74 4.63 -2.16 7.83
C LEU A 74 4.98 -0.66 7.92
N PHE A 75 4.78 -0.05 9.09
CA PHE A 75 5.20 1.34 9.36
C PHE A 75 6.70 1.58 9.12
N ASP A 76 7.54 0.69 9.66
CA ASP A 76 9.00 0.76 9.56
C ASP A 76 9.48 0.52 8.14
N PHE A 77 8.64 -0.07 7.29
CA PHE A 77 8.87 -0.15 5.86
C PHE A 77 8.42 1.14 5.15
N ILE A 78 7.21 1.62 5.39
CA ILE A 78 6.65 2.74 4.62
C ILE A 78 7.40 4.05 4.86
N VAL A 79 7.69 4.40 6.12
CA VAL A 79 8.23 5.73 6.47
C VAL A 79 9.59 6.01 5.80
N PRO A 80 10.61 5.14 5.94
CA PRO A 80 11.91 5.40 5.32
C PRO A 80 11.85 5.45 3.78
N HIS A 81 10.99 4.62 3.17
CA HIS A 81 10.80 4.63 1.73
C HIS A 81 10.14 5.92 1.26
N ALA A 82 9.13 6.41 2.00
CA ALA A 82 8.49 7.69 1.71
C ALA A 82 9.49 8.85 1.83
N GLU A 83 10.32 8.88 2.88
CA GLU A 83 11.36 9.89 3.06
C GLU A 83 12.37 9.90 1.91
N THR A 84 12.82 8.71 1.48
CA THR A 84 13.74 8.55 0.36
C THR A 84 13.12 9.06 -0.94
N LEU A 85 11.85 8.72 -1.20
CA LEU A 85 11.11 9.20 -2.37
C LEU A 85 10.93 10.72 -2.34
N MET A 86 10.63 11.31 -1.18
CA MET A 86 10.52 12.76 -1.02
C MET A 86 11.85 13.48 -1.28
N ALA A 87 12.96 12.93 -0.79
CA ALA A 87 14.29 13.49 -1.03
C ALA A 87 14.65 13.47 -2.52
N SER A 88 14.40 12.36 -3.20
CA SER A 88 14.58 12.22 -4.66
C SER A 88 13.70 13.21 -5.43
N GLY A 89 12.43 13.36 -5.04
CA GLY A 89 11.50 14.31 -5.65
C GLY A 89 11.96 15.76 -5.52
N LYS A 90 12.49 16.16 -4.35
CA LYS A 90 13.06 17.50 -4.14
C LYS A 90 14.27 17.75 -5.03
N LEU A 91 15.19 16.80 -5.13
CA LEU A 91 16.37 16.90 -5.97
C LEU A 91 15.99 17.04 -7.46
N ASN A 92 15.04 16.22 -7.93
CA ASN A 92 14.53 16.31 -9.29
C ASN A 92 13.84 17.66 -9.57
N ALA A 93 13.05 18.18 -8.63
CA ALA A 93 12.42 19.49 -8.79
C ALA A 93 13.46 20.62 -8.89
N LEU A 94 14.53 20.56 -8.09
CA LEU A 94 15.65 21.50 -8.19
C LEU A 94 16.36 21.41 -9.55
N TYR A 95 16.65 20.18 -10.01
CA TYR A 95 17.23 19.94 -11.33
C TYR A 95 16.38 20.54 -12.46
N GLN A 96 15.07 20.29 -12.46
CA GLN A 96 14.15 20.81 -13.49
C GLN A 96 14.05 22.33 -13.47
N ARG A 97 14.10 22.97 -12.29
CA ARG A 97 14.14 24.44 -12.17
C ARG A 97 15.42 25.02 -12.76
N ARG A 98 16.57 24.45 -12.39
CA ARG A 98 17.89 24.87 -12.91
C ARG A 98 17.95 24.81 -14.44
N ARG A 99 17.45 23.72 -15.02
CA ARG A 99 17.39 23.53 -16.48
C ARG A 99 16.51 24.57 -17.18
N ARG A 100 15.46 25.08 -16.51
CA ARG A 100 14.60 26.15 -17.06
C ARG A 100 15.25 27.52 -16.97
N THR A 101 16.02 27.80 -15.91
CA THR A 101 16.78 29.06 -15.77
C THR A 101 18.02 29.13 -16.65
N GLU A 102 18.59 27.98 -17.01
CA GLU A 102 19.74 27.87 -17.93
C GLU A 102 19.32 27.85 -19.42
N SER A 103 18.01 27.91 -19.74
CA SER A 103 17.56 28.18 -21.12
C SER A 103 18.11 29.54 -21.55
N PRO A 104 18.85 29.63 -22.67
CA PRO A 104 19.52 30.87 -23.05
C PRO A 104 18.48 31.98 -23.20
N SER A 105 18.70 33.10 -22.53
CA SER A 105 18.07 34.36 -22.93
C SER A 105 18.27 34.46 -24.43
N LYS A 106 17.18 34.51 -25.20
CA LYS A 106 17.25 34.78 -26.63
C LYS A 106 18.04 36.07 -26.76
N THR A 107 19.31 35.95 -27.15
CA THR A 107 20.15 37.08 -27.52
C THR A 107 19.41 37.72 -28.68
N SER A 108 18.73 38.83 -28.38
CA SER A 108 18.17 39.71 -29.40
C SER A 108 19.35 40.20 -30.21
N ARG A 109 19.57 39.58 -31.37
CA ARG A 109 20.61 39.96 -32.30
C ARG A 109 19.96 40.85 -33.36
N ASN A 110 20.28 42.14 -33.23
CA ASN A 110 20.17 43.27 -34.16
C ASN A 110 18.78 43.77 -34.52
#